data_AF-E2CSK6-F1
#
_entry.id   AF-E2CSK6-F1
#
_cell.length_a   1.000
_cell.length_b   1.000
_cell.length_c   1.000
_cell.angle_alpha   90.00
_cell.angle_beta   90.00
_cell.angle_gamma   90.00
#
_symmetry.space_group_name_H-M   'P 1'
#
loop_
_entity.id
_entity.type
_entity.pdbx_description
1 polymer ?
#
loop_
_entity_poly.entity_id
_entity_poly.type
_entity_poly.pdbx_seq_one_letter_code
_entity_poly.pdbx_strand_id
1 'polypeptide(L)'
;MIRDHAHAVELANQVIKTLDTSPLEPIVAAMLTIGHRAALSAMAISRDEPDLLTQFLAVCQEAGFLSEAECDALDDEYVEAKRRRAA
;
A
#
# COMPACT_ATOMS: atom_id res chain seq x y z
N MET A 1 6.42 10.36 6.92
CA MET A 1 6.97 9.10 7.49
C MET A 1 5.91 8.49 8.37
N ILE A 2 5.54 7.24 8.09
CA ILE A 2 4.69 6.44 8.97
C ILE A 2 5.44 6.22 10.28
N ARG A 3 4.71 6.34 11.38
CA ARG A 3 5.28 6.30 12.73
C ARG A 3 4.81 5.08 13.52
N ASP A 4 3.65 4.52 13.17
CA ASP A 4 2.98 3.44 13.88
C ASP A 4 1.88 2.80 13.02
N HIS A 5 1.33 1.70 13.53
CA HIS A 5 0.21 0.94 12.96
C HIS A 5 -1.01 1.81 12.63
N ALA A 6 -1.45 2.66 13.58
CA ALA A 6 -2.66 3.46 13.42
C ALA A 6 -2.55 4.43 12.25
N HIS A 7 -1.38 5.06 12.09
CA HIS A 7 -1.11 5.96 10.98
C HIS A 7 -1.06 5.20 9.63
N ALA A 8 -0.57 3.95 9.61
CA ALA A 8 -0.58 3.13 8.39
C ALA A 8 -2.02 2.77 7.97
N VAL A 9 -2.86 2.37 8.92
CA VAL A 9 -4.28 2.05 8.69
C VAL A 9 -5.08 3.28 8.25
N GLU A 10 -4.85 4.43 8.88
CA GLU A 10 -5.54 5.69 8.53
C GLU A 10 -5.25 6.08 7.08
N LEU A 11 -3.98 6.02 6.68
CA LEU A 11 -3.55 6.40 5.35
C LEU A 11 -4.10 5.46 4.26
N ALA A 12 -4.09 4.14 4.53
CA ALA A 12 -4.68 3.15 3.64
C ALA A 12 -6.19 3.37 3.46
N ASN A 13 -6.92 3.55 4.56
CA ASN A 13 -8.36 3.85 4.52
C ASN A 13 -8.68 5.15 3.78
N GLN A 14 -7.84 6.18 3.94
CA GLN A 14 -8.01 7.43 3.20
C GLN A 14 -7.92 7.17 1.69
N VAL A 15 -6.92 6.45 1.24
CA VAL A 15 -6.73 6.08 -0.17
C VAL A 15 -7.87 5.21 -0.67
N ILE A 16 -8.32 4.22 0.09
CA ILE A 16 -9.47 3.37 -0.28
C ILE A 16 -10.73 4.21 -0.50
N LYS A 17 -10.98 5.18 0.40
CA LYS A 17 -12.16 6.03 0.36
C LYS A 17 -12.15 7.02 -0.81
N THR A 18 -11.00 7.59 -1.12
CA THR A 18 -10.88 8.62 -2.18
C THR A 18 -10.49 8.05 -3.53
N LEU A 19 -9.89 6.85 -3.53
CA LEU A 19 -9.12 6.25 -4.62
C LEU A 19 -8.00 7.18 -5.13
N ASP A 20 -7.52 8.08 -4.26
CA ASP A 20 -6.40 8.97 -4.52
C ASP A 20 -5.15 8.42 -3.85
N THR A 21 -4.22 7.92 -4.67
CA THR A 21 -2.95 7.35 -4.25
C THR A 21 -1.81 8.39 -4.18
N SER A 22 -2.07 9.64 -4.56
CA SER A 22 -1.08 10.73 -4.50
C SER A 22 -0.40 10.87 -3.12
N PRO A 23 -1.10 10.69 -1.98
CA PRO A 23 -0.46 10.74 -0.66
C PRO A 23 0.59 9.64 -0.41
N LEU A 24 0.50 8.51 -1.13
CA LEU A 24 1.40 7.37 -0.98
C LEU A 24 2.69 7.55 -1.76
N GLU A 25 2.68 8.29 -2.86
CA GLU A 25 3.84 8.51 -3.73
C GLU A 25 5.12 8.92 -2.98
N PRO A 26 5.13 10.00 -2.16
CA PRO A 26 6.35 10.38 -1.44
C PRO A 26 6.76 9.37 -0.36
N ILE A 27 5.82 8.56 0.14
CA ILE A 27 6.08 7.56 1.18
C ILE A 27 6.74 6.34 0.55
N VAL A 28 6.16 5.81 -0.52
CA VAL A 28 6.71 4.70 -1.30
C VAL A 28 8.08 5.09 -1.89
N ALA A 29 8.21 6.31 -2.43
CA ALA A 29 9.49 6.81 -2.94
C ALA A 29 10.57 6.90 -1.85
N ALA A 30 10.22 7.40 -0.65
CA ALA A 30 11.15 7.44 0.48
C ALA A 30 11.52 6.02 0.95
N MET A 31 10.57 5.10 1.01
CA MET A 31 10.81 3.71 1.44
C MET A 31 11.68 2.93 0.44
N LEU A 32 11.52 3.18 -0.86
CA LEU A 32 12.38 2.65 -1.93
C LEU A 32 13.86 3.07 -1.78
N THR A 33 14.12 4.27 -1.25
CA THR A 33 15.49 4.76 -1.02
C THR A 33 16.15 4.17 0.23
N ILE A 34 15.37 3.71 1.21
CA ILE A 34 15.87 3.21 2.50
C ILE A 34 16.31 1.71 2.43
N GLY A 35 16.04 1.02 1.32
CA GLY A 35 16.53 -0.36 1.11
C GLY A 35 15.43 -1.42 1.00
N HIS A 36 14.15 -1.05 1.09
CA HIS A 36 13.00 -1.96 0.87
C HIS A 36 12.80 -2.33 -0.62
N ARG A 37 13.83 -2.11 -1.44
CA ARG A 37 13.83 -2.38 -2.87
C ARG A 37 13.68 -3.89 -3.17
N ALA A 38 14.08 -4.77 -2.25
CA ALA A 38 13.92 -6.22 -2.41
C ALA A 38 12.46 -6.66 -2.45
N ALA A 39 11.62 -6.12 -1.55
CA ALA A 39 10.19 -6.40 -1.48
C ALA A 39 9.43 -5.93 -2.72
N LEU A 40 9.72 -4.70 -3.14
CA LEU A 40 9.11 -4.08 -4.31
C LEU A 40 9.59 -4.73 -5.61
N SER A 41 10.85 -5.20 -5.64
CA SER A 41 11.37 -5.97 -6.79
C SER A 41 10.73 -7.36 -6.88
N ALA A 42 10.35 -7.99 -5.78
CA ALA A 42 9.62 -9.26 -5.81
C ALA A 42 8.19 -9.10 -6.37
N MET A 43 7.52 -7.99 -6.06
CA MET A 43 6.18 -7.69 -6.58
C MET A 43 6.17 -7.25 -8.05
N ALA A 44 7.22 -6.54 -8.51
CA ALA A 44 7.37 -6.08 -9.89
C ALA A 44 7.63 -7.21 -10.92
N ILE A 45 7.82 -8.47 -10.48
CA ILE A 45 8.01 -9.62 -11.38
C ILE A 45 6.67 -10.11 -11.96
N SER A 46 5.53 -9.72 -11.37
CA SER A 46 4.21 -9.92 -11.98
C SER A 46 3.96 -8.79 -13.00
N ARG A 47 3.45 -9.13 -14.18
CA ARG A 47 3.39 -8.27 -15.38
C ARG A 47 2.51 -7.01 -15.30
N ASP A 48 1.91 -6.72 -14.15
CA ASP A 48 1.21 -5.47 -13.87
C ASP A 48 2.00 -4.72 -12.80
N GLU A 49 2.36 -3.45 -13.07
CA GLU A 49 2.95 -2.61 -12.03
C GLU A 49 2.01 -2.61 -10.81
N PRO A 50 2.47 -3.08 -9.63
CA PRO A 50 1.63 -3.13 -8.45
C PRO A 50 1.15 -1.71 -8.12
N ASP A 51 -0.13 -1.58 -7.76
CA ASP A 51 -0.71 -0.29 -7.40
C ASP A 51 0.04 0.32 -6.21
N LEU A 52 0.09 1.65 -6.12
CA LEU A 52 0.79 2.35 -5.05
C LEU A 52 0.30 1.94 -3.66
N LEU A 53 -0.99 1.61 -3.52
CA LEU A 53 -1.51 1.10 -2.25
C LEU A 53 -0.95 -0.30 -1.93
N THR A 54 -0.92 -1.20 -2.90
CA THR A 54 -0.38 -2.56 -2.72
C THR A 54 1.11 -2.51 -2.37
N GLN A 55 1.88 -1.64 -3.02
CA GLN A 55 3.30 -1.39 -2.68
C GLN A 55 3.47 -0.86 -1.25
N PHE A 56 2.60 0.07 -0.85
CA PHE A 56 2.58 0.64 0.48
C PHE A 56 2.28 -0.42 1.56
N LEU A 57 1.27 -1.26 1.34
CA LEU A 57 0.88 -2.34 2.27
C LEU A 57 2.01 -3.34 2.46
N ALA A 58 2.68 -3.74 1.38
CA ALA A 58 3.83 -4.63 1.44
C ALA A 58 4.96 -4.06 2.30
N VAL A 59 5.28 -2.77 2.16
CA VAL A 59 6.31 -2.13 3.00
C VAL A 59 5.85 -2.02 4.46
N CYS A 60 4.58 -1.70 4.70
CA CYS A 60 4.03 -1.67 6.06
C CYS A 60 4.07 -3.05 6.73
N GLN A 61 3.86 -4.13 5.99
CA GLN A 61 4.00 -5.49 6.47
C GLN A 61 5.45 -5.83 6.83
N GLU A 62 6.40 -5.56 5.92
CA GLU A 62 7.82 -5.83 6.18
C GLU A 62 8.38 -5.03 7.36
N ALA A 63 7.94 -3.79 7.52
CA ALA A 63 8.32 -2.95 8.64
C ALA A 63 7.63 -3.37 9.97
N GLY A 64 6.69 -4.32 9.93
CA GLY A 64 5.94 -4.80 11.08
C GLY A 64 4.87 -3.82 11.58
N PHE A 65 4.48 -2.85 10.77
CA PHE A 65 3.40 -1.91 11.09
C PHE A 65 2.02 -2.52 10.88
N LEU A 66 1.87 -3.42 9.93
CA LEU A 66 0.64 -4.15 9.63
C LEU A 66 0.91 -5.65 9.61
N SER A 67 -0.06 -6.45 10.03
CA SER A 67 -0.04 -7.89 9.80
C SER A 67 -0.45 -8.23 8.37
N GLU A 68 -0.09 -9.43 7.91
CA GLU A 68 -0.50 -9.95 6.60
C GLU A 68 -2.02 -9.90 6.41
N ALA A 69 -2.78 -10.34 7.42
CA ALA A 69 -4.24 -10.31 7.40
C ALA A 69 -4.84 -8.89 7.28
N GLU A 70 -4.17 -7.89 7.85
CA GLU A 70 -4.61 -6.49 7.71
C GLU A 70 -4.31 -5.93 6.32
N CYS A 71 -3.15 -6.28 5.76
CA CYS A 71 -2.81 -5.92 4.39
C CYS A 71 -3.78 -6.55 3.39
N ASP A 72 -4.10 -7.84 3.52
CA ASP A 72 -5.05 -8.53 2.64
C ASP A 72 -6.45 -7.89 2.70
N ALA A 73 -6.94 -7.59 3.91
CA ALA A 73 -8.24 -6.94 4.08
C ALA A 73 -8.29 -5.54 3.43
N LEU A 74 -7.23 -4.74 3.59
CA LEU A 74 -7.14 -3.40 3.01
C LEU A 74 -7.02 -3.45 1.48
N ASP A 75 -6.30 -4.42 0.93
CA ASP A 75 -6.18 -4.60 -0.52
C ASP A 75 -7.52 -5.06 -1.14
N ASP A 76 -8.23 -5.99 -0.50
CA ASP A 76 -9.57 -6.41 -0.90
C ASP A 76 -10.56 -5.23 -0.91
N GLU A 77 -10.58 -4.42 0.16
CA GLU A 77 -11.43 -3.22 0.24
C GLU A 77 -11.11 -2.22 -0.88
N TYR A 78 -9.84 -2.06 -1.21
CA TYR A 78 -9.39 -1.19 -2.29
C TYR A 78 -9.86 -1.68 -3.65
N VAL A 79 -9.71 -2.97 -3.94
CA VAL A 79 -10.20 -3.59 -5.17
C VAL A 79 -11.71 -3.41 -5.31
N GLU A 80 -12.47 -3.63 -4.25
CA GLU A 80 -13.91 -3.43 -4.23
C GLU A 80 -14.31 -1.95 -4.39
N ALA A 81 -13.54 -1.01 -3.83
CA ALA A 81 -13.75 0.41 -4.05
C ALA A 81 -13.50 0.81 -5.53
N LYS A 82 -12.42 0.31 -6.15
CA LYS A 82 -12.14 0.52 -7.58
C LYS A 82 -13.24 -0.05 -8.46
N ARG A 83 -13.72 -1.27 -8.18
CA ARG A 83 -14.84 -1.90 -8.89
C ARG A 83 -16.11 -1.07 -8.79
N ARG A 84 -16.47 -0.59 -7.60
CA ARG A 84 -17.67 0.27 -7.38
C ARG A 84 -17.62 1.59 -8.13
N ARG A 85 -16.43 2.17 -8.36
CA ARG A 85 -16.29 3.43 -9.11
C ARG A 85 -16.26 3.21 -10.63
N ALA A 86 -15.91 2.02 -11.09
CA ALA A 86 -15.89 1.65 -12.49
C ALA A 86 -17.25 1.16 -13.03
N ALA A 87 -18.17 0.80 -12.12
CA ALA A 87 -19.56 0.41 -12.41
C ALA A 87 -20.50 1.61 -12.47
#